data_AF-A0A7R9VTY9-F1
#
_entry.id   AF-A0A7R9VTY9-F1
#
_cell.length_a   1.000
_cell.length_b   1.000
_cell.length_c   1.000
_cell.angle_alpha   90.00
_cell.angle_beta   90.00
_cell.angle_gamma   90.00
#
_symmetry.space_group_name_H-M   'P 1'
#
loop_
_entity.id
_entity.type
_entity.pdbx_description
1 polymer ?
#
loop_
_entity_poly.entity_id
_entity_poly.type
_entity_poly.pdbx_seq_one_letter_code
_entity_poly.pdbx_strand_id
1 'polypeptide(L)'
;EPTPEPTPEPAPEPTPEPTPEPAPEPTPQPQPVSTNWVAAGKVSPVRHQGMCGSCWAFAATALIESMYKIKIDDGTTPNLSEQQMVSCAPGGGCNGGWTD
;
A
#
# COMPACT_ATOMS: atom_id res chain seq x y z
N GLU A 1 7.63 70.41 41.64
CA GLU A 1 8.52 69.44 40.97
C GLU A 1 7.67 68.28 40.48
N PRO A 2 7.70 67.89 39.20
CA PRO A 2 6.98 66.69 38.76
C PRO A 2 7.74 65.43 39.21
N THR A 3 7.03 64.53 39.88
CA THR A 3 7.52 63.20 40.28
C THR A 3 7.76 62.34 39.03
N PRO A 4 8.92 61.67 38.87
CA PRO A 4 9.14 60.78 37.73
C PRO A 4 8.24 59.55 37.84
N GLU A 5 7.51 59.23 36.76
CA GLU A 5 6.73 57.99 36.65
C GLU A 5 7.66 56.76 36.60
N PRO A 6 7.27 55.64 37.23
CA PRO A 6 8.03 54.40 37.14
C PRO A 6 7.96 53.84 35.71
N THR A 7 9.12 53.55 35.13
CA THR A 7 9.24 52.85 33.85
C THR A 7 8.71 51.42 34.00
N PRO A 8 7.82 50.93 33.12
CA PRO A 8 7.34 49.55 33.20
C PRO A 8 8.48 48.56 32.89
N GLU A 9 8.62 47.55 33.74
CA GLU A 9 9.59 46.46 33.56
C GLU A 9 9.16 45.58 32.37
N PRO A 10 10.09 45.14 31.50
CA PRO A 10 9.75 44.30 30.36
C PRO A 10 9.22 42.94 30.82
N ALA A 11 8.13 42.47 30.19
CA ALA A 11 7.58 41.14 30.43
C ALA A 11 8.59 40.05 30.02
N PRO A 12 8.66 38.92 30.75
CA PRO A 12 9.55 37.82 30.37
C PRO A 12 9.12 37.21 29.04
N GLU A 13 10.08 37.04 28.12
CA GLU A 13 9.85 36.40 26.83
C GLU A 13 9.47 34.92 27.00
N PRO A 14 8.54 34.38 26.17
CA PRO A 14 8.19 32.96 26.24
C PRO A 14 9.39 32.09 25.83
N THR A 15 9.69 31.09 26.65
CA THR A 15 10.73 30.09 26.34
C THR A 15 10.26 29.23 25.15
N PRO A 16 11.10 29.04 24.10
CA PRO A 16 10.72 28.22 22.96
C PRO A 16 10.55 26.75 23.36
N GLU A 17 9.47 26.11 22.89
CA GLU A 17 9.28 24.66 23.04
C GLU A 17 10.35 23.88 22.24
N PRO A 18 10.79 22.71 22.74
CA PRO A 18 11.77 21.89 22.03
C PRO A 18 11.16 21.28 20.76
N THR A 19 11.81 21.52 19.62
CA THR A 19 11.49 20.88 18.35
C THR A 19 11.61 19.35 18.49
N PRO A 20 10.61 18.55 18.07
CA PRO A 20 10.72 17.09 18.11
C PRO A 20 11.86 16.61 17.20
N GLU A 21 12.68 15.71 17.72
CA GLU A 21 13.80 15.12 16.99
C GLU A 21 13.28 14.24 15.83
N PRO A 22 13.87 14.34 14.62
CA PRO A 22 13.45 13.50 13.50
C PRO A 22 13.67 12.02 13.83
N ALA A 23 12.64 11.20 13.57
CA ALA A 23 12.73 9.76 13.73
C ALA A 23 13.88 9.20 12.87
N PRO A 24 14.63 8.19 13.36
CA PRO A 24 15.70 7.59 12.59
C PRO A 24 15.15 6.96 11.31
N GLU A 25 15.79 7.26 10.17
CA GLU A 25 15.45 6.63 8.90
C GLU A 25 15.69 5.11 8.98
N PRO A 26 14.78 4.28 8.42
CA PRO A 26 14.96 2.84 8.45
C PRO A 26 16.18 2.42 7.64
N THR A 27 17.08 1.65 8.26
CA THR A 27 18.24 1.09 7.56
C THR A 27 17.76 0.09 6.48
N PRO A 28 18.24 0.19 5.23
CA PRO A 28 17.85 -0.76 4.18
C PRO A 28 18.24 -2.19 4.57
N GLN A 29 17.26 -3.10 4.57
CA GLN A 29 17.54 -4.51 4.80
C GLN A 29 18.08 -5.18 3.51
N PRO A 30 18.97 -6.18 3.63
CA PRO A 30 19.48 -6.90 2.48
C PRO A 30 18.33 -7.59 1.72
N GLN A 31 18.22 -7.28 0.43
CA GLN A 31 17.24 -7.84 -0.50
C GLN A 31 17.80 -9.11 -1.16
N PRO A 32 16.97 -10.12 -1.46
CA PRO A 32 17.43 -11.29 -2.19
C PRO A 32 17.87 -10.92 -3.61
N VAL A 33 18.93 -11.58 -4.12
CA VAL A 33 19.44 -11.39 -5.48
C VAL A 33 18.44 -11.81 -6.56
N SER A 34 17.50 -12.71 -6.23
CA SER A 34 16.44 -13.18 -7.10
C SER A 34 15.28 -13.74 -6.28
N THR A 35 14.06 -13.56 -6.78
CA THR A 35 12.84 -14.10 -6.17
C THR A 35 12.02 -14.85 -7.21
N ASN A 36 11.63 -16.09 -6.90
CA ASN A 36 10.68 -16.87 -7.70
C ASN A 36 9.49 -17.29 -6.83
N TRP A 37 8.39 -16.56 -6.95
CA TRP A 37 7.17 -16.84 -6.18
C TRP A 37 6.47 -18.15 -6.58
N VAL A 38 6.68 -18.63 -7.82
CA VAL A 38 6.16 -19.93 -8.25
C VAL A 38 6.87 -21.05 -7.50
N ALA A 39 8.20 -21.01 -7.45
CA ALA A 39 9.00 -21.98 -6.70
C ALA A 39 8.72 -21.94 -5.19
N ALA A 40 8.39 -20.76 -4.66
CA ALA A 40 7.96 -20.58 -3.27
C ALA A 40 6.51 -21.02 -3.01
N GLY A 41 5.80 -21.54 -4.02
CA GLY A 41 4.41 -22.00 -3.88
C GLY A 41 3.42 -20.88 -3.57
N LYS A 42 3.75 -19.62 -3.95
CA LYS A 42 2.96 -18.41 -3.64
C LYS A 42 2.10 -17.91 -4.80
N VAL A 43 2.00 -18.67 -5.89
CA VAL A 43 1.18 -18.34 -7.06
C VAL A 43 0.05 -19.37 -7.18
N SER A 44 -1.15 -18.93 -7.54
CA SER A 44 -2.28 -19.83 -7.81
C SER A 44 -2.10 -20.57 -9.15
N PRO A 45 -2.83 -21.68 -9.39
CA PRO A 45 -2.76 -22.38 -10.66
C PRO A 45 -3.09 -21.48 -11.85
N VAL A 46 -2.46 -21.75 -13.00
CA VAL A 46 -2.73 -21.03 -14.25
C VAL A 46 -4.18 -21.23 -14.68
N ARG A 47 -4.84 -20.15 -15.10
CA ARG A 47 -6.22 -20.15 -15.59
C ARG A 47 -6.29 -19.67 -17.05
N HIS A 48 -7.47 -19.80 -17.67
CA HIS A 48 -7.68 -19.50 -19.08
C HIS A 48 -8.88 -18.55 -19.29
N GLN A 49 -8.62 -17.36 -19.83
CA GLN A 49 -9.64 -16.33 -20.06
C GLN A 49 -10.53 -16.57 -21.28
N GLY A 50 -10.17 -17.52 -22.15
CA GLY A 50 -10.88 -17.76 -23.41
C GLY A 50 -10.73 -16.60 -24.39
N MET A 51 -11.77 -16.36 -25.17
CA MET A 51 -11.82 -15.27 -26.17
C MET A 51 -12.22 -13.91 -25.56
N CYS A 52 -12.55 -13.87 -24.27
CA CYS A 52 -12.86 -12.65 -23.56
C CYS A 52 -11.57 -11.87 -23.29
N GLY A 53 -11.53 -10.56 -23.61
CA GLY A 53 -10.44 -9.64 -23.27
C GLY A 53 -10.40 -9.28 -21.78
N SER A 54 -10.46 -10.28 -20.90
CA SER A 54 -10.51 -10.16 -19.45
C SER A 54 -9.16 -10.35 -18.76
N CYS A 55 -8.04 -10.22 -19.48
CA CYS A 55 -6.69 -10.37 -18.91
C CYS A 55 -6.47 -9.47 -17.68
N TRP A 56 -7.07 -8.27 -17.67
CA TRP A 56 -7.06 -7.35 -16.55
C TRP A 56 -7.69 -7.96 -15.28
N ALA A 57 -8.83 -8.65 -15.40
CA ALA A 57 -9.50 -9.31 -14.28
C ALA A 57 -8.70 -10.52 -13.77
N PHE A 58 -8.09 -11.28 -14.68
CA PHE A 58 -7.22 -12.41 -14.34
C PHE A 58 -5.93 -11.93 -13.64
N ALA A 59 -5.34 -10.83 -14.10
CA ALA A 59 -4.14 -10.26 -13.48
C ALA A 59 -4.41 -9.78 -12.05
N ALA A 60 -5.52 -9.04 -11.85
CA ALA A 60 -5.88 -8.53 -10.53
C ALA A 60 -6.22 -9.65 -9.54
N THR A 61 -7.03 -10.63 -9.93
CA THR A 61 -7.38 -11.77 -9.06
C THR A 61 -6.16 -12.63 -8.72
N ALA A 62 -5.30 -12.96 -9.70
CA ALA A 62 -4.07 -13.71 -9.45
C ALA A 62 -3.09 -12.97 -8.52
N LEU A 63 -3.01 -11.64 -8.62
CA LEU A 63 -2.22 -10.82 -7.70
C LEU A 63 -2.75 -10.92 -6.27
N ILE A 64 -4.06 -10.76 -6.07
CA ILE A 64 -4.68 -10.84 -4.74
C ILE A 64 -4.52 -12.24 -4.13
N GLU A 65 -4.72 -13.30 -4.93
CA GLU A 65 -4.49 -14.68 -4.49
C GLU A 65 -3.03 -14.90 -4.08
N SER A 66 -2.08 -14.36 -4.83
CA SER A 66 -0.66 -14.46 -4.52
C SER A 66 -0.31 -13.70 -3.24
N MET A 67 -0.83 -12.48 -3.08
CA MET A 67 -0.68 -11.70 -1.85
C MET A 67 -1.24 -12.42 -0.64
N TYR A 68 -2.41 -13.06 -0.78
CA TYR A 68 -3.00 -13.87 0.27
C TYR A 68 -2.06 -15.03 0.66
N LYS A 69 -1.54 -15.78 -0.31
CA LYS A 69 -0.59 -16.89 -0.06
C LYS A 69 0.72 -16.43 0.60
N ILE A 70 1.18 -15.22 0.26
CA ILE A 70 2.37 -14.61 0.88
C ILE A 70 2.07 -14.22 2.33
N LYS A 71 0.89 -13.61 2.58
CA LYS A 71 0.57 -13.01 3.88
C LYS A 71 0.08 -14.02 4.92
N ILE A 72 -0.76 -14.96 4.51
CA ILE A 72 -1.41 -15.92 5.42
C ILE A 72 -0.57 -17.17 5.62
N ASP A 73 0.06 -17.67 4.55
CA ASP A 73 0.96 -18.81 4.57
C ASP A 73 0.44 -20.09 5.28
N ASP A 74 -0.87 -20.33 5.19
CA ASP A 74 -1.53 -21.52 5.76
C ASP A 74 -1.67 -22.68 4.76
N GLY A 75 -1.03 -22.54 3.59
CA GLY A 75 -1.13 -23.48 2.48
C GLY A 75 -2.44 -23.39 1.68
N THR A 76 -3.39 -22.56 2.09
CA THR A 76 -4.65 -22.39 1.35
C THR A 76 -4.49 -21.38 0.21
N THR A 77 -5.43 -21.40 -0.73
CA THR A 77 -5.46 -20.46 -1.85
C THR A 77 -6.91 -20.14 -2.18
N PRO A 78 -7.35 -18.88 -2.00
CA PRO A 78 -8.69 -18.51 -2.41
C PRO A 78 -8.80 -18.68 -3.93
N ASN A 79 -9.99 -19.08 -4.38
CA ASN A 79 -10.35 -19.08 -5.78
C ASN A 79 -11.29 -17.89 -6.02
N LEU A 80 -10.71 -16.73 -6.35
CA LEU A 80 -11.45 -15.52 -6.62
C LEU A 80 -12.15 -15.59 -7.98
N SER A 81 -13.24 -14.83 -8.12
CA SER A 81 -14.08 -14.82 -9.31
C SER A 81 -13.69 -13.70 -10.27
N GLU A 82 -12.96 -14.04 -11.33
CA GLU A 82 -12.72 -13.11 -12.44
C GLU A 82 -14.03 -12.66 -13.06
N GLN A 83 -15.05 -13.52 -13.09
CA GLN A 83 -16.35 -13.18 -13.67
C GLN A 83 -17.06 -12.08 -12.88
N GLN A 84 -16.87 -12.00 -11.55
CA GLN A 84 -17.43 -10.91 -10.75
C GLN A 84 -16.79 -9.57 -11.14
N MET A 85 -15.49 -9.56 -11.41
CA MET A 85 -14.81 -8.38 -11.95
C MET A 85 -15.34 -8.04 -13.35
N VAL A 86 -15.39 -9.01 -14.25
CA VAL A 86 -15.84 -8.82 -15.64
C VAL A 86 -17.29 -8.31 -15.72
N SER A 87 -18.19 -8.81 -14.87
CA SER A 87 -19.61 -8.48 -14.93
C SER A 87 -19.99 -7.21 -14.16
N CYS A 88 -19.24 -6.86 -13.11
CA CYS A 88 -19.69 -5.87 -12.13
C CYS A 88 -18.73 -4.70 -11.93
N ALA A 89 -17.45 -4.82 -12.30
CA ALA A 89 -16.52 -3.71 -12.14
C ALA A 89 -16.85 -2.60 -13.16
N PRO A 90 -16.98 -1.34 -12.73
CA PRO A 90 -17.15 -0.21 -13.64
C PRO A 90 -15.98 -0.12 -14.62
N GLY A 91 -16.25 0.12 -15.90
CA GLY A 91 -15.21 0.30 -16.91
C GLY A 91 -14.46 -0.98 -17.31
N GLY A 92 -14.92 -2.15 -16.85
CA GLY A 92 -14.38 -3.45 -17.24
C GLY A 92 -15.35 -4.28 -18.09
N GLY A 93 -14.81 -5.32 -18.72
CA GLY A 93 -15.59 -6.33 -19.44
C GLY A 93 -14.73 -7.22 -20.33
N CYS A 94 -15.36 -7.88 -21.30
CA CYS A 94 -14.64 -8.69 -22.31
C CYS A 94 -13.96 -7.88 -23.42
N ASN A 95 -14.13 -6.56 -23.45
CA ASN A 95 -13.45 -5.67 -24.39
C ASN A 95 -12.24 -4.95 -23.77
N GLY A 96 -11.84 -5.35 -22.56
CA GLY A 96 -10.77 -4.72 -21.79
C GLY A 96 -11.24 -4.14 -20.45
N GLY A 97 -10.28 -3.64 -19.69
CA GLY A 97 -10.43 -3.06 -18.36
C GLY A 97 -9.05 -2.77 -17.77
N TRP A 98 -9.03 -2.16 -16.58
CA TRP A 98 -7.79 -1.74 -15.92
C TRP A 98 -7.65 -2.37 -14.53
N THR A 99 -6.42 -2.45 -14.06
CA THR A 99 -6.07 -3.04 -12.75
C THR A 99 -5.72 -1.98 -11.69
N ASP A 100 -5.83 -0.69 -12.03
CA ASP A 100 -5.44 0.45 -11.20
C ASP A 100 -6.56 1.00 -10.31
#